data_AF-A0A918KGF1-F1
#
_entry.id   AF-A0A918KGF1-F1
#
_cell.length_a   1.000
_cell.length_b   1.000
_cell.length_c   1.000
_cell.angle_alpha   90.00
_cell.angle_beta   90.00
_cell.angle_gamma   90.00
#
_symmetry.space_group_name_H-M   'P 1'
#
loop_
_entity.id
_entity.type
_entity.pdbx_description
1 polymer ?
#
loop_
_entity_poly.entity_id
_entity_poly.type
_entity_poly.pdbx_seq_one_letter_code
_entity_poly.pdbx_strand_id
1 'polypeptide(L)'
;MAGASGSASAADAEPVTQTLELPALTADISAQVAQSAAATQQAAADYQLRAERDAAAAKAARQAEKDLAEAKAKAEAKKKAEAKAEREAAEQAASRSAERTTLTTTATAAASDTVAAPAGGSVGTVIAFLKAQVGDAYVMGGTGPNSWDCSGLVQAAFRQVGVDLPRVSGAQSTAGTPVSLSNLQVGDILYWGSAGSAYHVGVYIGNGQYLDAANPSKGVVIQDLSGYPATGAVRVL
;
A
#
# COMPACT_ATOMS: atom_id res chain seq x y z
N MET A 1 -5.34 -97.97 57.38
CA MET A 1 -4.22 -98.90 57.62
C MET A 1 -3.07 -98.53 56.71
N ALA A 2 -1.85 -98.56 57.28
CA ALA A 2 -0.53 -98.52 56.62
C ALA A 2 -0.17 -97.24 55.82
N GLY A 3 0.98 -96.61 55.98
CA GLY A 3 2.20 -96.93 56.74
C GLY A 3 3.44 -96.46 55.95
N ALA A 4 4.47 -96.06 56.70
CA ALA A 4 5.89 -95.87 56.31
C ALA A 4 6.26 -94.74 55.32
N SER A 5 7.10 -93.75 55.64
CA SER A 5 8.50 -93.70 56.15
C SER A 5 9.57 -93.74 55.04
N GLY A 6 10.53 -92.80 55.09
CA GLY A 6 11.85 -92.85 54.42
C GLY A 6 12.05 -91.73 53.37
N SER A 7 12.70 -90.58 53.64
CA SER A 7 14.11 -90.28 53.97
C SER A 7 15.03 -90.07 52.75
N ALA A 8 15.57 -88.84 52.63
CA ALA A 8 16.88 -88.41 52.09
C ALA A 8 17.21 -88.67 50.60
N SER A 9 17.98 -87.86 49.85
CA SER A 9 18.58 -86.52 49.97
C SER A 9 19.20 -86.15 48.61
N ALA A 10 19.24 -84.85 48.30
CA ALA A 10 20.19 -84.11 47.43
C ALA A 10 20.34 -84.48 45.93
N ALA A 11 20.00 -83.55 45.03
CA ALA A 11 20.96 -82.59 44.44
C ALA A 11 20.34 -81.87 43.22
N ASP A 12 20.42 -80.54 43.26
CA ASP A 12 20.49 -79.55 42.18
C ASP A 12 19.92 -79.85 40.78
N ALA A 13 18.84 -79.15 40.44
CA ALA A 13 18.73 -78.38 39.20
C ALA A 13 17.58 -77.36 39.32
N GLU A 14 17.95 -76.09 39.40
CA GLU A 14 17.11 -74.89 39.47
C GLU A 14 15.87 -74.96 38.55
N PRO A 15 14.65 -74.59 39.02
CA PRO A 15 13.61 -74.18 38.09
C PRO A 15 14.04 -72.81 37.54
N VAL A 16 14.41 -72.75 36.27
CA VAL A 16 14.45 -71.48 35.53
C VAL A 16 13.03 -70.91 35.48
N THR A 17 12.64 -70.20 36.54
CA THR A 17 11.46 -69.32 36.53
C THR A 17 11.75 -68.17 35.59
N GLN A 18 11.44 -68.37 34.31
CA GLN A 18 11.19 -67.28 33.36
C GLN A 18 9.90 -66.56 33.79
N THR A 19 9.99 -65.72 34.82
CA THR A 19 8.84 -64.96 35.34
C THR A 19 9.19 -63.50 35.59
N LEU A 20 9.86 -62.83 34.66
CA LEU A 20 9.99 -61.37 34.59
C LEU A 20 10.15 -61.08 33.08
N GLU A 21 9.22 -60.44 32.35
CA GLU A 21 9.21 -58.99 32.09
C GLU A 21 7.99 -58.54 31.23
N LEU A 22 6.84 -59.21 31.30
CA LEU A 22 5.67 -58.85 30.45
C LEU A 22 4.97 -57.50 30.76
N PRO A 23 4.90 -56.98 32.00
CA PRO A 23 4.13 -55.76 32.30
C PRO A 23 4.70 -54.49 31.66
N ALA A 24 6.04 -54.34 31.64
CA ALA A 24 6.71 -53.15 31.11
C ALA A 24 6.54 -53.05 29.59
N LEU A 25 6.72 -54.16 28.86
CA LEU A 25 6.50 -54.25 27.42
C LEU A 25 5.06 -53.86 27.03
N THR A 26 4.07 -54.25 27.83
CA THR A 26 2.66 -53.97 27.54
C THR A 26 2.33 -52.48 27.74
N ALA A 27 2.94 -51.84 28.75
CA ALA A 27 2.78 -50.40 29.01
C ALA A 27 3.45 -49.55 27.92
N ASP A 28 4.66 -49.92 27.47
CA ASP A 28 5.38 -49.21 26.41
C ASP A 28 4.66 -49.29 25.06
N ILE A 29 4.13 -50.46 24.70
CA ILE A 29 3.32 -50.62 23.49
C ILE A 29 2.05 -49.75 23.56
N SER A 30 1.39 -49.70 24.72
CA SER A 30 0.20 -48.87 24.92
C SER A 30 0.52 -47.37 24.78
N ALA A 31 1.64 -46.93 25.34
CA ALA A 31 2.11 -45.55 25.21
C ALA A 31 2.49 -45.20 23.76
N GLN A 32 3.13 -46.13 23.04
CA GLN A 32 3.53 -45.94 21.65
C GLN A 32 2.32 -45.93 20.70
N VAL A 33 1.28 -46.72 20.99
CA VAL A 33 -0.02 -46.66 20.28
C VAL A 33 -0.75 -45.35 20.57
N ALA A 34 -0.74 -44.85 21.81
CA ALA A 34 -1.32 -43.56 22.14
C ALA A 34 -0.59 -42.39 21.45
N GLN A 35 0.74 -42.43 21.40
CA GLN A 35 1.56 -41.43 20.70
C GLN A 35 1.33 -41.47 19.19
N SER A 36 1.23 -42.65 18.57
CA SER A 36 0.95 -42.76 17.15
C SER A 36 -0.47 -42.30 16.78
N ALA A 37 -1.45 -42.57 17.63
CA ALA A 37 -2.80 -42.04 17.50
C ALA A 37 -2.82 -40.50 17.61
N ALA A 38 -2.12 -39.92 18.60
CA ALA A 38 -2.00 -38.48 18.77
C ALA A 38 -1.28 -37.81 17.58
N ALA A 39 -0.20 -38.40 17.07
CA ALA A 39 0.51 -37.91 15.89
C ALA A 39 -0.37 -37.95 14.64
N THR A 40 -1.20 -39.00 14.49
CA THR A 40 -2.17 -39.12 13.39
C THR A 40 -3.27 -38.06 13.49
N GLN A 41 -3.77 -37.78 14.69
CA GLN A 41 -4.75 -36.73 14.93
C GLN A 41 -4.18 -35.32 14.68
N GLN A 42 -2.94 -35.08 15.10
CA GLN A 42 -2.25 -33.81 14.82
C GLN A 42 -2.02 -33.61 13.33
N ALA A 43 -1.56 -34.64 12.61
CA ALA A 43 -1.40 -34.58 11.16
C ALA A 43 -2.75 -34.28 10.47
N ALA A 44 -3.84 -34.91 10.92
CA ALA A 44 -5.18 -34.65 10.38
C ALA A 44 -5.62 -33.19 10.62
N ALA A 45 -5.39 -32.64 11.80
CA ALA A 45 -5.70 -31.24 12.13
C ALA A 45 -4.86 -30.26 11.29
N ASP A 46 -3.57 -30.55 11.09
CA ASP A 46 -2.69 -29.72 10.26
C ASP A 46 -3.13 -29.74 8.78
N TYR A 47 -3.59 -30.87 8.27
CA TYR A 47 -4.15 -30.96 6.92
C TYR A 47 -5.42 -30.13 6.78
N GLN A 48 -6.32 -30.16 7.77
CA GLN A 48 -7.52 -29.34 7.77
C GLN A 48 -7.18 -27.85 7.80
N LEU A 49 -6.26 -27.44 8.67
CA LEU A 49 -5.81 -26.05 8.79
C LEU A 49 -5.18 -25.55 7.47
N ARG A 50 -4.36 -26.39 6.81
CA ARG A 50 -3.78 -26.05 5.50
C ARG A 50 -4.86 -25.90 4.43
N ALA A 51 -5.80 -26.83 4.35
CA ALA A 51 -6.91 -26.76 3.39
C ALA A 51 -7.78 -25.50 3.59
N GLU A 52 -8.04 -25.10 4.84
CA GLU A 52 -8.76 -23.86 5.16
C GLU A 52 -7.98 -22.61 4.74
N ARG A 53 -6.67 -22.57 5.02
CA ARG A 53 -5.81 -21.45 4.61
C ARG A 53 -5.72 -21.33 3.09
N ASP A 54 -5.60 -22.45 2.38
CA ASP A 54 -5.56 -22.49 0.92
C ASP A 54 -6.90 -22.05 0.32
N ALA A 55 -8.03 -22.50 0.89
CA ALA A 55 -9.36 -22.07 0.48
C ALA A 55 -9.59 -20.57 0.74
N ALA A 56 -9.11 -20.04 1.87
CA ALA A 56 -9.17 -18.62 2.19
C ALA A 56 -8.30 -17.79 1.24
N ALA A 57 -7.07 -18.25 0.95
CA ALA A 57 -6.16 -17.61 0.00
C ALA A 57 -6.75 -17.60 -1.41
N ALA A 58 -7.34 -18.71 -1.86
CA ALA A 58 -7.99 -18.79 -3.17
C ALA A 58 -9.22 -17.86 -3.27
N LYS A 59 -10.02 -17.74 -2.20
CA LYS A 59 -11.14 -16.79 -2.16
C LYS A 59 -10.64 -15.34 -2.19
N ALA A 60 -9.60 -15.02 -1.43
CA ALA A 60 -9.01 -13.68 -1.41
C ALA A 60 -8.41 -13.30 -2.78
N ALA A 61 -7.71 -14.22 -3.44
CA ALA A 61 -7.18 -14.02 -4.78
C ALA A 61 -8.29 -13.76 -5.81
N ARG A 62 -9.35 -14.57 -5.80
CA ARG A 62 -10.51 -14.37 -6.69
C ARG A 62 -11.23 -13.04 -6.44
N GLN A 63 -11.31 -12.60 -5.19
CA GLN A 63 -11.91 -11.31 -4.87
C GLN A 63 -11.02 -10.16 -5.37
N ALA A 64 -9.71 -10.24 -5.14
CA ALA A 64 -8.75 -9.25 -5.63
C ALA A 64 -8.76 -9.15 -7.17
N GLU A 65 -8.88 -10.27 -7.90
CA GLU A 65 -9.01 -10.26 -9.35
C GLU A 65 -10.32 -9.60 -9.82
N LYS A 66 -11.45 -9.86 -9.14
CA LYS A 66 -12.73 -9.22 -9.43
C LYS A 66 -12.69 -7.72 -9.17
N ASP A 67 -12.14 -7.30 -8.03
CA ASP A 67 -12.01 -5.90 -7.65
C ASP A 67 -11.09 -5.16 -8.63
N LEU A 68 -9.99 -5.80 -9.06
CA LEU A 68 -9.09 -5.27 -10.08
C LEU A 68 -9.78 -5.17 -11.45
N ALA A 69 -10.57 -6.17 -11.85
CA ALA A 69 -11.31 -6.14 -13.11
C ALA A 69 -12.39 -5.05 -13.11
N GLU A 70 -13.14 -4.91 -12.01
CA GLU A 70 -14.17 -3.87 -11.87
C GLU A 70 -13.54 -2.47 -11.83
N ALA A 71 -12.41 -2.30 -11.11
CA ALA A 71 -11.65 -1.05 -11.10
C ALA A 71 -11.13 -0.68 -12.49
N LYS A 72 -10.61 -1.65 -13.26
CA LYS A 72 -10.16 -1.44 -14.65
C LYS A 72 -11.33 -1.06 -15.56
N ALA A 73 -12.46 -1.75 -15.48
CA ALA A 73 -13.63 -1.44 -16.29
C ALA A 73 -14.20 -0.04 -15.98
N LYS A 74 -14.26 0.35 -14.70
CA LYS A 74 -14.66 1.70 -14.29
C LYS A 74 -13.66 2.76 -14.76
N ALA A 75 -12.35 2.47 -14.69
CA ALA A 75 -11.30 3.38 -15.16
C ALA A 75 -11.35 3.58 -16.68
N GLU A 76 -11.58 2.53 -17.48
CA GLU A 76 -11.71 2.64 -18.94
C GLU A 76 -12.98 3.40 -19.35
N ALA A 77 -14.11 3.13 -18.71
CA ALA A 77 -15.35 3.85 -18.98
C ALA A 77 -15.21 5.35 -18.69
N LYS A 78 -14.49 5.69 -17.62
CA LYS A 78 -14.27 7.07 -17.20
C LYS A 78 -13.23 7.80 -18.06
N LYS A 79 -12.13 7.14 -18.47
CA LYS A 79 -11.19 7.68 -19.47
C LYS A 79 -11.88 8.03 -20.79
N LYS A 80 -12.84 7.21 -21.24
CA LYS A 80 -13.63 7.51 -22.44
C LYS A 80 -14.54 8.74 -22.25
N ALA A 81 -15.09 8.94 -21.05
CA ALA A 81 -15.89 10.13 -20.74
C ALA A 81 -15.04 11.40 -20.66
N GLU A 82 -13.84 11.32 -20.08
CA GLU A 82 -12.91 12.44 -19.96
C GLU A 82 -12.28 12.86 -21.28
N ALA A 83 -11.89 11.92 -22.12
CA ALA A 83 -11.40 12.24 -23.47
C ALA A 83 -12.46 13.00 -24.31
N LYS A 84 -13.75 12.73 -24.06
CA LYS A 84 -14.85 13.47 -24.68
C LYS A 84 -14.97 14.89 -24.11
N ALA A 85 -14.89 15.04 -22.79
CA ALA A 85 -14.98 16.35 -22.12
C ALA A 85 -13.77 17.26 -22.43
N GLU A 86 -12.56 16.70 -22.54
CA GLU A 86 -11.34 17.44 -22.86
C GLU A 86 -11.34 17.93 -24.31
N ARG A 87 -11.88 17.14 -25.25
CA ARG A 87 -12.09 17.57 -26.63
C ARG A 87 -13.09 18.71 -26.73
N GLU A 88 -14.20 18.65 -25.98
CA GLU A 88 -15.21 19.71 -25.92
C GLU A 88 -14.65 21.00 -25.26
N ALA A 89 -13.79 20.88 -24.25
CA ALA A 89 -13.13 22.01 -23.60
C ALA A 89 -12.06 22.67 -24.49
N ALA A 90 -11.32 21.88 -25.26
CA ALA A 90 -10.33 22.39 -26.23
C ALA A 90 -10.98 23.20 -27.35
N GLU A 91 -12.16 22.77 -27.84
CA GLU A 91 -12.94 23.52 -28.83
C GLU A 91 -13.44 24.87 -28.26
N GLN A 92 -13.89 24.91 -27.00
CA GLN A 92 -14.29 26.17 -26.34
C GLN A 92 -13.12 27.12 -26.05
N ALA A 93 -11.94 26.58 -25.72
CA ALA A 93 -10.72 27.37 -25.50
C ALA A 93 -10.21 28.01 -26.80
N ALA A 94 -10.31 27.29 -27.92
CA ALA A 94 -9.97 27.82 -29.24
C ALA A 94 -10.85 29.02 -29.65
N SER A 95 -12.16 28.97 -29.36
CA SER A 95 -13.07 30.10 -29.63
C SER A 95 -12.75 31.33 -28.75
N ARG A 96 -12.41 31.14 -27.47
CA ARG A 96 -12.03 32.24 -26.56
C ARG A 96 -10.68 32.87 -26.88
N SER A 97 -9.77 32.11 -27.49
CA SER A 97 -8.46 32.61 -27.93
C SER A 97 -8.60 33.57 -29.12
N ALA A 98 -9.52 33.29 -30.04
CA ALA A 98 -9.81 34.16 -31.18
C ALA A 98 -10.36 35.55 -30.75
N GLU A 99 -11.21 35.61 -29.72
CA GLU A 99 -11.70 36.88 -29.14
C GLU A 99 -10.61 37.68 -28.39
N ARG A 100 -9.56 37.01 -27.89
CA ARG A 100 -8.43 37.67 -27.21
C ARG A 100 -7.47 38.32 -28.22
N THR A 101 -7.25 37.70 -29.38
CA THR A 101 -6.36 38.23 -30.44
C THR A 101 -6.85 39.56 -31.02
N THR A 102 -8.18 39.80 -31.05
CA THR A 102 -8.75 41.08 -31.50
C THR A 102 -8.60 42.23 -30.49
N LEU A 103 -8.46 41.92 -29.19
CA LEU A 103 -8.25 42.93 -28.14
C LEU A 103 -6.77 43.33 -27.99
N THR A 104 -5.84 42.40 -28.21
CA THR A 104 -4.39 42.65 -28.04
C THR A 104 -3.76 43.44 -29.21
N THR A 105 -4.34 43.43 -30.42
CA THR A 105 -3.80 44.18 -31.58
C THR A 105 -3.95 45.71 -31.48
N THR A 106 -4.69 46.22 -30.48
CA THR A 106 -4.83 47.67 -30.25
C THR A 106 -3.87 48.21 -29.17
N ALA A 107 -3.19 47.34 -28.41
CA ALA A 107 -2.46 47.76 -27.20
C ALA A 107 -0.91 47.72 -27.32
N THR A 108 -0.32 47.12 -28.36
CA THR A 108 1.12 46.76 -28.36
C THR A 108 2.01 47.64 -29.26
N ALA A 109 1.72 48.94 -29.37
CA ALA A 109 2.60 49.91 -30.03
C ALA A 109 3.66 50.55 -29.09
N ALA A 110 3.84 50.05 -27.86
CA ALA A 110 4.83 50.61 -26.95
C ALA A 110 5.52 49.54 -26.08
N ALA A 111 6.85 49.62 -26.08
CA ALA A 111 7.84 49.02 -25.18
C ALA A 111 8.34 47.60 -25.50
N SER A 112 9.53 47.59 -26.10
CA SER A 112 10.51 46.50 -26.14
C SER A 112 11.31 46.37 -24.83
N ASP A 113 11.99 45.23 -24.71
CA ASP A 113 13.11 44.87 -23.82
C ASP A 113 12.83 44.50 -22.35
N THR A 114 12.89 43.21 -22.02
CA THR A 114 14.04 42.56 -21.33
C THR A 114 13.70 41.15 -20.78
N VAL A 115 14.64 40.21 -20.99
CA VAL A 115 14.95 38.93 -20.31
C VAL A 115 13.81 38.16 -19.60
N ALA A 116 13.46 37.01 -20.19
CA ALA A 116 12.50 36.04 -19.66
C ALA A 116 13.08 35.20 -18.49
N ALA A 117 12.52 35.39 -17.29
CA ALA A 117 12.40 34.34 -16.28
C ALA A 117 11.26 33.38 -16.70
N PRO A 118 11.32 32.06 -16.39
CA PRO A 118 10.24 31.16 -16.77
C PRO A 118 8.97 31.59 -16.03
N ALA A 119 7.86 31.67 -16.75
CA ALA A 119 6.58 32.13 -16.25
C ALA A 119 6.12 31.25 -15.07
N GLY A 120 6.22 31.77 -13.85
CA GLY A 120 5.79 31.10 -12.63
C GLY A 120 4.29 30.85 -12.66
N GLY A 121 3.90 29.60 -12.90
CA GLY A 121 2.55 29.15 -12.59
C GLY A 121 2.36 29.22 -11.07
N SER A 122 1.31 29.91 -10.62
CA SER A 122 1.19 30.26 -9.21
C SER A 122 1.03 29.02 -8.32
N VAL A 123 1.73 28.98 -7.18
CA VAL A 123 1.49 28.03 -6.07
C VAL A 123 -0.02 27.92 -5.76
N GLY A 124 -0.75 29.04 -5.86
CA GLY A 124 -2.20 29.09 -5.69
C GLY A 124 -2.96 28.13 -6.62
N THR A 125 -2.52 27.95 -7.87
CA THR A 125 -3.10 26.99 -8.82
C THR A 125 -2.92 25.54 -8.35
N VAL A 126 -1.72 25.20 -7.87
CA VAL A 126 -1.43 23.86 -7.31
C VAL A 126 -2.34 23.59 -6.12
N ILE A 127 -2.44 24.54 -5.19
CA ILE A 127 -3.27 24.38 -4.00
C ILE A 127 -4.76 24.33 -4.34
N ALA A 128 -5.23 25.14 -5.29
CA ALA A 128 -6.62 25.12 -5.74
C ALA A 128 -6.99 23.76 -6.36
N PHE A 129 -6.11 23.20 -7.19
CA PHE A 129 -6.31 21.87 -7.74
C PHE A 129 -6.39 20.80 -6.64
N LEU A 130 -5.43 20.79 -5.71
CA LEU A 130 -5.41 19.82 -4.61
C LEU A 130 -6.68 19.90 -3.76
N LYS A 131 -7.12 21.11 -3.41
CA LYS A 131 -8.35 21.32 -2.64
C LYS A 131 -9.60 20.83 -3.36
N ALA A 132 -9.64 20.93 -4.69
CA ALA A 132 -10.75 20.42 -5.48
C ALA A 132 -10.88 18.88 -5.43
N GLN A 133 -9.78 18.17 -5.15
CA GLN A 133 -9.78 16.70 -5.05
C GLN A 133 -10.04 16.18 -3.64
N VAL A 134 -10.19 17.06 -2.63
CA VAL A 134 -10.47 16.60 -1.26
C VAL A 134 -11.77 15.80 -1.23
N GLY A 135 -11.71 14.59 -0.65
CA GLY A 135 -12.80 13.62 -0.63
C GLY A 135 -12.74 12.57 -1.74
N ASP A 136 -11.89 12.73 -2.75
CA ASP A 136 -11.68 11.69 -3.76
C ASP A 136 -11.11 10.41 -3.15
N ALA A 137 -11.40 9.27 -3.79
CA ALA A 137 -10.94 7.98 -3.33
C ALA A 137 -9.42 7.82 -3.51
N TYR A 138 -8.78 7.11 -2.58
CA TYR A 138 -7.42 6.64 -2.79
C TYR A 138 -7.45 5.32 -3.55
N VAL A 139 -6.66 5.23 -4.62
CA VAL A 139 -6.43 3.98 -5.35
C VAL A 139 -4.95 3.89 -5.67
N MET A 140 -4.29 2.80 -5.27
CA MET A 140 -2.90 2.54 -5.61
C MET A 140 -2.70 2.64 -7.12
N GLY A 141 -1.76 3.46 -7.59
CA GLY A 141 -1.56 3.71 -9.01
C GLY A 141 -2.50 4.76 -9.63
N GLY A 142 -3.43 5.33 -8.86
CA GLY A 142 -4.41 6.30 -9.35
C GLY A 142 -3.79 7.62 -9.82
N THR A 143 -4.22 8.11 -10.99
CA THR A 143 -3.74 9.36 -11.61
C THR A 143 -4.87 10.33 -11.91
N GLY A 144 -6.00 10.19 -11.23
CA GLY A 144 -7.15 11.08 -11.33
C GLY A 144 -8.17 10.72 -12.40
N PRO A 145 -9.15 11.62 -12.61
CA PRO A 145 -9.38 12.83 -11.80
C PRO A 145 -10.23 12.59 -10.54
N ASN A 146 -10.79 11.40 -10.29
CA ASN A 146 -11.65 11.14 -9.09
C ASN A 146 -11.05 10.06 -8.17
N SER A 147 -9.83 9.64 -8.46
CA SER A 147 -9.13 8.66 -7.65
C SER A 147 -7.64 8.81 -7.82
N TRP A 148 -6.92 8.85 -6.72
CA TRP A 148 -5.52 9.24 -6.70
C TRP A 148 -4.71 8.28 -5.83
N ASP A 149 -3.45 8.07 -6.19
CA ASP A 149 -2.44 7.77 -5.16
C ASP A 149 -1.66 9.04 -4.82
N CYS A 150 -0.80 8.94 -3.80
CA CYS A 150 -0.09 10.09 -3.26
C CYS A 150 0.72 10.82 -4.33
N SER A 151 1.60 10.11 -5.02
CA SER A 151 2.48 10.67 -6.04
C SER A 151 1.74 11.10 -7.32
N GLY A 152 0.64 10.42 -7.68
CA GLY A 152 -0.23 10.78 -8.80
C GLY A 152 -1.00 12.08 -8.57
N LEU A 153 -1.48 12.31 -7.34
CA LEU A 153 -2.12 13.57 -6.95
C LEU A 153 -1.14 14.73 -7.04
N VAL A 154 0.04 14.58 -6.42
CA VAL A 154 1.11 15.60 -6.44
C VAL A 154 1.51 15.88 -7.90
N GLN A 155 1.79 14.86 -8.69
CA GLN A 155 2.16 15.01 -10.10
C GLN A 155 1.09 15.79 -10.89
N ALA A 156 -0.19 15.49 -10.71
CA ALA A 156 -1.26 16.19 -11.42
C ALA A 156 -1.45 17.64 -10.97
N ALA A 157 -1.22 17.94 -9.69
CA ALA A 157 -1.29 19.30 -9.17
C ALA A 157 -0.19 20.19 -9.74
N PHE A 158 1.06 19.70 -9.77
CA PHE A 158 2.19 20.44 -10.33
C PHE A 158 2.15 20.55 -11.85
N ARG A 159 1.53 19.57 -12.54
CA ARG A 159 1.28 19.67 -13.98
C ARG A 159 0.37 20.85 -14.34
N GLN A 160 -0.51 21.32 -13.43
CA GLN A 160 -1.33 22.52 -13.66
C GLN A 160 -0.52 23.79 -13.86
N VAL A 161 0.72 23.80 -13.38
CA VAL A 161 1.66 24.92 -13.49
C VAL A 161 2.84 24.60 -14.39
N GLY A 162 2.74 23.55 -15.21
CA GLY A 162 3.78 23.16 -16.16
C GLY A 162 5.01 22.48 -15.55
N VAL A 163 4.92 21.98 -14.32
CA VAL A 163 6.01 21.24 -13.67
C VAL A 163 5.76 19.73 -13.79
N ASP A 164 6.61 19.07 -14.56
CA ASP A 164 6.56 17.62 -14.77
C ASP A 164 7.32 16.88 -13.66
N LEU A 165 6.57 16.24 -12.76
CA LEU A 165 7.15 15.42 -11.71
C LEU A 165 7.24 13.94 -12.10
N PRO A 166 8.23 13.18 -11.59
CA PRO A 166 8.28 11.73 -11.73
C PRO A 166 7.01 11.07 -11.18
N ARG A 167 6.62 9.90 -11.72
CA ARG A 167 5.38 9.22 -11.30
C ARG A 167 5.43 8.67 -9.87
N VAL A 168 6.62 8.35 -9.36
CA VAL A 168 6.79 7.62 -8.09
C VAL A 168 7.29 8.54 -6.97
N SER A 169 6.77 8.32 -5.75
CA SER A 169 7.09 9.12 -4.55
C SER A 169 8.58 9.22 -4.25
N GLY A 170 9.32 8.11 -4.41
CA GLY A 170 10.77 8.09 -4.19
C GLY A 170 11.51 9.08 -5.08
N ALA A 171 11.18 9.12 -6.37
CA ALA A 171 11.80 10.08 -7.30
C ALA A 171 11.31 11.52 -7.07
N GLN A 172 10.05 11.71 -6.67
CA GLN A 172 9.54 13.04 -6.31
C GLN A 172 10.26 13.62 -5.09
N SER A 173 10.65 12.80 -4.11
CA SER A 173 11.39 13.24 -2.92
C SER A 173 12.78 13.82 -3.20
N THR A 174 13.26 13.74 -4.43
CA THR A 174 14.54 14.29 -4.90
C THR A 174 14.40 15.19 -6.13
N ALA A 175 13.18 15.48 -6.58
CA ALA A 175 12.94 16.19 -7.84
C ALA A 175 13.27 17.70 -7.78
N GLY A 176 13.46 18.25 -6.58
CA GLY A 176 13.70 19.68 -6.36
C GLY A 176 14.82 19.96 -5.35
N THR A 177 14.88 21.21 -4.88
CA THR A 177 15.83 21.64 -3.85
C THR A 177 15.38 21.14 -2.48
N PRO A 178 16.24 20.45 -1.69
CA PRO A 178 15.90 20.06 -0.33
C PRO A 178 15.57 21.25 0.56
N VAL A 179 14.52 21.12 1.38
CA VAL A 179 14.06 22.15 2.31
C VAL A 179 14.04 21.59 3.73
N SER A 180 14.57 22.36 4.69
CA SER A 180 14.42 22.05 6.11
C SER A 180 12.95 22.14 6.52
N LEU A 181 12.47 21.21 7.34
CA LEU A 181 11.08 21.23 7.85
C LEU A 181 10.76 22.50 8.66
N SER A 182 11.77 23.23 9.15
CA SER A 182 11.60 24.54 9.80
C SER A 182 11.32 25.69 8.82
N ASN A 183 11.61 25.50 7.53
CA ASN A 183 11.58 26.51 6.48
C ASN A 183 10.54 26.18 5.39
N LEU A 184 9.52 25.41 5.76
CA LEU A 184 8.45 25.00 4.85
C LEU A 184 7.67 26.22 4.34
N GLN A 185 7.42 26.22 3.04
CA GLN A 185 6.58 27.17 2.33
C GLN A 185 5.45 26.44 1.65
N VAL A 186 4.29 27.11 1.53
CA VAL A 186 3.13 26.57 0.83
C VAL A 186 3.56 26.14 -0.58
N GLY A 187 3.23 24.90 -0.96
CA GLY A 187 3.66 24.31 -2.21
C GLY A 187 4.92 23.43 -2.10
N ASP A 188 5.58 23.35 -0.95
CA ASP A 188 6.65 22.37 -0.77
C ASP A 188 6.10 20.93 -0.80
N ILE A 189 6.81 20.03 -1.46
CA ILE A 189 6.49 18.60 -1.48
C ILE A 189 7.10 17.98 -0.23
N LEU A 190 6.25 17.43 0.63
CA LEU A 190 6.63 16.67 1.80
C LEU A 190 6.75 15.19 1.44
N TYR A 191 7.67 14.48 2.09
CA TYR A 191 7.83 13.04 1.91
C TYR A 191 8.06 12.29 3.22
N TRP A 192 7.67 11.01 3.22
CA TRP A 192 7.92 10.06 4.30
C TRP A 192 8.79 8.91 3.82
N GLY A 193 9.80 8.56 4.63
CA GLY A 193 10.90 7.68 4.25
C GLY A 193 12.15 8.46 3.85
N SER A 194 13.16 7.74 3.34
CA SER A 194 14.42 8.37 2.93
C SER A 194 14.30 9.04 1.56
N ALA A 195 15.06 10.11 1.33
CA ALA A 195 15.16 10.72 0.01
C ALA A 195 15.59 9.68 -1.04
N GLY A 196 14.89 9.63 -2.17
CA GLY A 196 15.08 8.66 -3.25
C GLY A 196 14.29 7.35 -3.07
N SER A 197 13.81 7.05 -1.87
CA SER A 197 13.05 5.84 -1.55
C SER A 197 11.81 6.11 -0.68
N ALA A 198 11.32 7.34 -0.69
CA ALA A 198 10.12 7.73 0.02
C ALA A 198 8.90 6.89 -0.42
N TYR A 199 8.15 6.38 0.55
CA TYR A 199 6.96 5.56 0.31
C TYR A 199 5.67 6.39 0.22
N HIS A 200 5.72 7.65 0.65
CA HIS A 200 4.56 8.55 0.64
C HIS A 200 4.99 10.01 0.40
N VAL A 201 4.10 10.79 -0.21
CA VAL A 201 4.28 12.21 -0.51
C VAL A 201 2.98 13.00 -0.35
N GLY A 202 3.10 14.28 -0.05
CA GLY A 202 2.00 15.24 0.03
C GLY A 202 2.49 16.65 -0.24
N VAL A 203 1.59 17.63 -0.28
CA VAL A 203 1.96 19.05 -0.49
C VAL A 203 1.64 19.85 0.76
N TYR A 204 2.61 20.63 1.23
CA TYR A 204 2.41 21.55 2.34
C TYR A 204 1.49 22.69 1.93
N ILE A 205 0.44 22.93 2.72
CA ILE A 205 -0.59 23.94 2.42
C ILE A 205 -0.57 25.12 3.40
N GLY A 206 0.42 25.18 4.30
CA GLY A 206 0.56 26.20 5.33
C GLY A 206 0.00 25.78 6.68
N ASN A 207 0.23 26.59 7.72
CA ASN A 207 -0.31 26.39 9.07
C ASN A 207 0.00 25.01 9.70
N GLY A 208 1.13 24.40 9.35
CA GLY A 208 1.46 23.05 9.84
C GLY A 208 0.63 21.94 9.19
N GLN A 209 -0.06 22.22 8.08
CA GLN A 209 -0.94 21.27 7.40
C GLN A 209 -0.41 20.87 6.02
N TYR A 210 -0.80 19.68 5.59
CA TYR A 210 -0.52 19.16 4.26
C TYR A 210 -1.74 18.48 3.65
N LEU A 211 -1.73 18.33 2.34
CA LEU A 211 -2.77 17.65 1.57
C LEU A 211 -2.15 16.49 0.79
N ASP A 212 -2.74 15.31 0.95
CA ASP A 212 -2.28 14.07 0.33
C ASP A 212 -3.44 13.15 -0.04
N ALA A 213 -3.18 12.19 -0.93
CA ALA A 213 -4.02 11.01 -1.07
C ALA A 213 -3.51 9.95 -0.08
N ALA A 214 -4.16 9.83 1.08
CA ALA A 214 -3.60 9.19 2.26
C ALA A 214 -3.57 7.65 2.18
N ASN A 215 -4.74 7.01 1.99
CA ASN A 215 -4.89 5.55 1.92
C ASN A 215 -6.35 5.19 1.55
N PRO A 216 -6.66 3.92 1.21
CA PRO A 216 -7.99 3.50 0.76
C PRO A 216 -9.15 3.86 1.70
N SER A 217 -8.90 3.97 3.02
CA SER A 217 -9.94 4.28 4.00
C SER A 217 -10.22 5.77 4.15
N LYS A 218 -9.24 6.64 3.86
CA LYS A 218 -9.35 8.10 4.04
C LYS A 218 -9.54 8.87 2.73
N GLY A 219 -8.95 8.38 1.63
CA GLY A 219 -8.95 9.12 0.36
C GLY A 219 -8.00 10.33 0.36
N VAL A 220 -8.36 11.36 -0.41
CA VAL A 220 -7.65 12.64 -0.46
C VAL A 220 -8.12 13.55 0.67
N VAL A 221 -7.22 13.95 1.56
CA VAL A 221 -7.58 14.68 2.77
C VAL A 221 -6.53 15.73 3.14
N ILE A 222 -6.90 16.65 4.04
CA ILE A 222 -5.98 17.57 4.70
C ILE A 222 -5.62 16.97 6.06
N GLN A 223 -4.33 16.99 6.42
CA GLN A 223 -3.81 16.45 7.69
C GLN A 223 -2.84 17.43 8.35
N ASP A 224 -2.69 17.31 9.67
CA ASP A 224 -1.73 18.08 10.46
C ASP A 224 -0.38 17.35 10.56
N LEU A 225 0.72 18.08 10.36
CA LEU A 225 2.09 17.55 10.49
C LEU A 225 2.45 17.16 11.92
N SER A 226 1.78 17.73 12.92
CA SER A 226 2.01 17.37 14.33
C SER A 226 1.60 15.93 14.64
N GLY A 227 0.56 15.41 13.98
CA GLY A 227 0.08 14.04 14.16
C GLY A 227 0.84 13.02 13.31
N TYR A 228 1.35 13.43 12.15
CA TYR A 228 2.14 12.57 11.26
C TYR A 228 3.27 13.37 10.60
N PRO A 229 4.42 13.51 11.29
CA PRO A 229 5.51 14.38 10.83
C PRO A 229 6.19 13.81 9.59
N ALA A 230 6.44 14.65 8.60
CA ALA A 230 7.21 14.31 7.41
C ALA A 230 8.69 14.03 7.75
N THR A 231 9.34 13.18 6.95
CA THR A 231 10.78 12.90 7.09
C THR A 231 11.62 13.99 6.45
N GLY A 232 11.12 14.61 5.39
CA GLY A 232 11.77 15.76 4.75
C GLY A 232 10.88 16.44 3.71
N ALA A 233 11.43 17.45 3.04
CA ALA A 233 10.72 18.22 2.03
C ALA A 233 11.63 18.64 0.87
N VAL A 234 11.02 18.90 -0.29
CA VAL A 234 11.67 19.50 -1.46
C VAL A 234 10.81 20.62 -2.04
N ARG A 235 11.46 21.62 -2.63
CA ARG A 235 10.83 22.74 -3.34
C ARG A 235 11.12 22.65 -4.83
N VAL A 236 10.06 22.77 -5.63
CA VAL A 236 10.11 22.68 -7.10
C VAL A 236 9.54 23.92 -7.80
N LEU A 237 9.10 24.92 -7.02
CA LEU A 237 8.58 26.22 -7.48
C LEU A 237 9.47 27.36 -7.01
#